data_AF-A0A8W8MR81-F1
#
_entry.id   AF-A0A8W8MR81-F1
#
_cell.length_a   1.000
_cell.length_b   1.000
_cell.length_c   1.000
_cell.angle_alpha   90.00
_cell.angle_beta   90.00
_cell.angle_gamma   90.00
#
_symmetry.space_group_name_H-M   'P 1'
#
loop_
_entity.id
_entity.type
_entity.pdbx_description
1 polymer ?
#
loop_
_entity_poly.entity_id
_entity_poly.type
_entity_poly.pdbx_seq_one_letter_code
_entity_poly.pdbx_strand_id
1 'polypeptide(L)'
;LGSESLREAEVPIVSKKKCRKAFDYRIGEKQICAGLKKGGVDSCAGDSGGPLICPKIVNGTERWIVYGVTSYGEGCGQKGKYGIYTKVSHYLKWINRVIRNNS
;
A
#
# COMPACT_ATOMS: atom_id res chain seq x y z
N LEU A 1 3.67 -22.96 -1.84
CA LEU A 1 3.86 -22.12 -3.04
C LEU A 1 4.17 -20.71 -2.57
N GLY A 2 5.35 -20.24 -2.90
CA GLY A 2 5.88 -18.91 -2.58
C GLY A 2 7.11 -18.69 -3.46
N SER A 3 7.58 -17.45 -3.59
CA SER A 3 8.80 -17.16 -4.33
C SER A 3 10.03 -17.45 -3.46
N GLU A 4 11.09 -18.04 -4.04
CA GLU A 4 12.38 -18.24 -3.36
C GLU A 4 13.26 -16.98 -3.34
N SER A 5 12.82 -15.91 -4.01
CA SER A 5 13.52 -14.63 -4.08
C SER A 5 12.57 -13.49 -3.79
N LEU A 6 13.11 -12.37 -3.30
CA LEU A 6 12.38 -11.12 -3.14
C LEU A 6 11.79 -10.68 -4.49
N ARG A 7 10.54 -10.20 -4.46
CA ARG A 7 9.83 -9.71 -5.64
C ARG A 7 9.46 -8.24 -5.46
N GLU A 8 9.37 -7.54 -6.58
CA GLU A 8 8.86 -6.18 -6.66
C GLU A 8 7.86 -6.07 -7.81
N ALA A 9 6.93 -5.12 -7.70
CA ALA A 9 5.97 -4.82 -8.74
C ALA A 9 5.51 -3.36 -8.66
N GLU A 10 5.35 -2.72 -9.82
CA GLU A 10 4.86 -1.35 -9.89
C GLU A 10 3.34 -1.32 -10.00
N VAL A 11 2.72 -0.50 -9.15
CA VAL A 11 1.27 -0.29 -9.14
C VAL A 11 0.92 1.19 -8.93
N PRO A 12 -0.10 1.72 -9.62
CA PRO A 12 -0.50 3.11 -9.42
C PRO A 12 -1.33 3.28 -8.14
N ILE A 13 -1.20 4.44 -7.50
CA ILE A 13 -2.09 4.85 -6.41
C ILE A 13 -3.51 5.07 -6.95
N VAL A 14 -4.49 4.48 -6.28
CA VAL A 14 -5.90 4.59 -6.65
C VAL A 14 -6.59 5.62 -5.78
N SER A 15 -7.37 6.50 -6.42
CA SER A 15 -8.13 7.53 -5.68
C SER A 15 -9.13 6.90 -4.71
N LYS A 16 -9.38 7.57 -3.58
CA LYS A 16 -10.25 7.05 -2.52
C LYS A 16 -11.64 6.67 -3.03
N LYS A 17 -12.20 7.50 -3.92
CA LYS A 17 -13.49 7.28 -4.57
C LYS A 17 -13.50 6.00 -5.41
N LYS A 18 -12.47 5.77 -6.23
CA LYS A 18 -12.36 4.55 -7.05
C LYS A 18 -12.17 3.32 -6.17
N CYS A 19 -11.33 3.41 -5.14
CA CYS A 19 -11.13 2.30 -4.22
C CYS A 19 -12.42 1.91 -3.49
N ARG A 20 -13.14 2.87 -2.90
CA ARG A 20 -14.43 2.60 -2.22
C ARG A 20 -15.46 1.94 -3.13
N LYS A 21 -15.46 2.25 -4.42
CA LYS A 21 -16.38 1.66 -5.40
C LYS A 21 -16.04 0.22 -5.78
N ALA A 22 -14.84 -0.26 -5.45
CA ALA A 22 -14.38 -1.61 -5.81
C ALA A 22 -14.72 -2.67 -4.76
N PHE A 23 -15.19 -2.28 -3.57
CA PHE A 23 -15.43 -3.18 -2.44
C PHE A 23 -16.82 -2.95 -1.85
N ASP A 24 -17.44 -4.02 -1.36
CA ASP A 24 -18.75 -3.98 -0.72
C ASP A 24 -18.66 -3.55 0.76
N TYR A 25 -17.44 -3.40 1.28
CA TYR A 25 -17.16 -2.91 2.62
C TYR A 25 -16.51 -1.52 2.64
N ARG A 26 -16.59 -0.86 3.80
CA ARG A 26 -16.12 0.52 3.96
C ARG A 26 -14.60 0.62 3.96
N ILE A 27 -14.03 1.32 2.96
CA ILE A 27 -12.64 1.79 2.98
C ILE A 27 -12.55 3.16 3.68
N GLY A 28 -12.01 3.19 4.91
CA GLY A 28 -11.89 4.38 5.77
C GLY A 28 -10.61 5.21 5.51
N GLU A 29 -10.46 6.37 6.15
CA GLU A 29 -9.33 7.29 5.90
C GLU A 29 -7.94 6.76 6.27
N LYS A 30 -7.91 5.68 7.05
CA LYS A 30 -6.71 4.97 7.50
C LYS A 30 -6.09 4.07 6.42
N GLN A 31 -6.80 3.82 5.33
CA GLN A 31 -6.34 2.97 4.24
C GLN A 31 -6.03 3.77 2.95
N ILE A 32 -5.09 3.27 2.17
CA ILE A 32 -4.78 3.68 0.80
C ILE A 32 -4.83 2.44 -0.10
N CYS A 33 -5.16 2.61 -1.38
CA CYS A 33 -5.27 1.50 -2.31
C CYS A 33 -4.34 1.73 -3.49
N ALA A 34 -3.76 0.65 -4.00
CA ALA A 34 -2.92 0.67 -5.18
C ALA A 34 -3.22 -0.55 -6.06
N GLY A 35 -3.04 -0.40 -7.37
CA GLY A 35 -3.27 -1.50 -8.30
C GLY A 35 -3.91 -1.07 -9.61
N LEU A 36 -3.87 -1.98 -10.57
CA LEU A 36 -4.42 -1.78 -11.90
C LEU A 36 -5.87 -2.25 -11.94
N LYS A 37 -6.78 -1.44 -12.53
CA LYS A 37 -8.20 -1.85 -12.67
C LYS A 37 -8.36 -3.18 -13.43
N LYS A 38 -7.43 -3.50 -14.35
CA LYS A 38 -7.42 -4.75 -15.10
C LYS A 38 -7.04 -5.99 -14.25
N GLY A 39 -6.49 -5.79 -13.05
CA GLY A 39 -5.88 -6.86 -12.25
C GLY A 39 -4.48 -7.24 -12.72
N GLY A 40 -4.06 -8.45 -12.37
CA GLY A 40 -2.79 -9.10 -12.77
C GLY A 40 -1.60 -8.78 -11.87
N VAL A 41 -1.43 -7.52 -11.46
CA VAL A 41 -0.32 -7.08 -10.60
C VAL A 41 -0.86 -6.66 -9.24
N ASP A 42 -0.44 -7.37 -8.19
CA ASP A 42 -0.92 -7.17 -6.82
C ASP A 42 0.04 -7.83 -5.80
N SER A 43 -0.04 -7.38 -4.55
CA SER A 43 0.48 -8.15 -3.41
C SER A 43 -0.38 -9.39 -3.17
N CYS A 44 0.20 -10.43 -2.56
CA CYS A 44 -0.52 -11.66 -2.25
C CYS A 44 -0.20 -12.20 -0.85
N ALA A 45 -0.68 -13.42 -0.56
CA ALA A 45 -0.43 -14.09 0.71
C ALA A 45 1.09 -14.19 0.97
N GLY A 46 1.52 -13.75 2.15
CA GLY A 46 2.94 -13.66 2.52
C GLY A 46 3.54 -12.25 2.42
N ASP A 47 2.94 -11.34 1.65
CA ASP A 47 3.46 -9.96 1.48
C ASP A 47 2.98 -8.98 2.57
N SER A 48 2.14 -9.44 3.49
CA SER A 48 1.57 -8.61 4.56
C SER A 48 2.67 -7.99 5.44
N GLY A 49 2.55 -6.69 5.72
CA GLY A 49 3.59 -5.93 6.41
C GLY A 49 4.68 -5.36 5.50
N GLY A 50 4.76 -5.79 4.23
CA GLY A 50 5.68 -5.25 3.24
C GLY A 50 5.39 -3.78 2.90
N PRO A 51 6.39 -3.02 2.39
CA PRO A 51 6.22 -1.60 2.12
C PRO A 51 5.64 -1.34 0.73
N LEU A 52 4.71 -0.38 0.64
CA LEU A 52 4.38 0.32 -0.60
C LEU A 52 5.20 1.61 -0.63
N ILE A 53 6.20 1.67 -1.52
CA ILE A 53 7.10 2.81 -1.67
C ILE A 53 6.81 3.62 -2.94
N CYS A 54 7.03 4.93 -2.90
CA CYS A 54 6.92 5.80 -4.07
C CYS A 54 8.15 6.71 -4.18
N PRO A 55 8.66 6.95 -5.40
CA PRO A 55 9.75 7.89 -5.62
C PRO A 55 9.23 9.32 -5.48
N LYS A 56 10.01 10.19 -4.84
CA LYS A 56 9.71 11.62 -4.67
C LYS A 56 11.00 12.43 -4.70
N ILE A 57 10.99 13.55 -5.42
CA ILE A 57 12.08 14.53 -5.36
C ILE A 57 11.99 15.32 -4.05
N VAL A 58 13.05 15.25 -3.24
CA VAL A 58 13.20 15.96 -1.96
C VAL A 58 14.53 16.71 -2.00
N ASN A 59 14.48 18.05 -1.93
CA ASN A 59 15.67 18.92 -2.01
C ASN A 59 16.54 18.66 -3.25
N GLY A 60 15.93 18.40 -4.40
CA GLY A 60 16.64 18.13 -5.66
C GLY A 60 17.14 16.70 -5.83
N THR A 61 16.93 15.80 -4.87
CA THR A 61 17.34 14.39 -4.94
C THR A 61 16.13 13.46 -4.90
N GLU A 62 16.12 12.42 -5.73
CA GLU A 62 15.10 11.36 -5.65
C GLU A 62 15.26 10.55 -4.36
N ARG A 63 14.14 10.34 -3.65
CA ARG A 63 14.05 9.49 -2.47
C ARG A 63 12.84 8.59 -2.56
N TRP A 64 13.01 7.35 -2.10
CA TRP A 64 11.92 6.39 -1.94
C TRP A 64 11.28 6.55 -0.57
N ILE A 65 9.98 6.84 -0.56
CA ILE A 65 9.22 7.12 0.66
C ILE A 65 8.19 6.02 0.85
N VAL A 66 8.01 5.57 2.10
CA VAL A 66 6.96 4.59 2.43
C VAL A 66 5.60 5.28 2.49
N TYR A 67 4.73 4.95 1.54
CA TYR A 67 3.37 5.49 1.44
C TYR A 67 2.34 4.57 2.13
N GLY A 68 2.60 3.27 2.10
CA GLY A 68 1.70 2.27 2.65
C GLY A 68 2.40 1.06 3.24
N VAL A 69 1.66 0.29 4.02
CA VAL A 69 2.05 -1.04 4.51
C VAL A 69 1.01 -2.05 4.03
N THR A 70 1.45 -3.10 3.33
CA THR A 70 0.58 -4.15 2.78
C THR A 70 -0.29 -4.72 3.90
N SER A 71 -1.61 -4.73 3.70
CA SER A 71 -2.56 -5.08 4.76
C SER A 71 -3.51 -6.20 4.34
N TYR A 72 -4.33 -5.99 3.31
CA TYR A 72 -5.30 -7.00 2.87
C TYR A 72 -5.81 -6.71 1.45
N GLY A 73 -6.58 -7.65 0.90
CA GLY A 73 -7.22 -7.55 -0.42
C GLY A 73 -8.25 -8.68 -0.61
N GLU A 74 -9.05 -8.60 -1.67
CA GLU A 74 -9.93 -9.69 -2.10
C GLU A 74 -9.24 -10.53 -3.18
N GLY A 75 -8.68 -11.67 -2.77
CA GLY A 75 -7.78 -12.44 -3.62
C GLY A 75 -6.51 -11.66 -4.00
N CYS A 76 -5.83 -12.10 -5.06
CA CYS A 76 -4.62 -11.45 -5.57
C CYS A 76 -4.78 -11.19 -7.06
N GLY A 77 -4.56 -9.95 -7.50
CA GLY A 77 -4.53 -9.60 -8.93
C GLY A 77 -5.90 -9.72 -9.62
N GLN A 78 -6.99 -9.69 -8.87
CA GLN A 78 -8.33 -9.80 -9.44
C GLN A 78 -8.72 -8.55 -10.22
N LYS A 79 -9.39 -8.74 -11.35
CA LYS A 79 -9.92 -7.64 -12.17
C LYS A 79 -10.93 -6.83 -11.36
N GLY A 80 -10.77 -5.52 -11.37
CA GLY A 80 -11.67 -4.59 -10.67
C GLY A 80 -11.40 -4.46 -9.16
N LYS A 81 -10.47 -5.24 -8.60
CA LYS A 81 -10.03 -5.15 -7.21
C LYS A 81 -8.64 -4.51 -7.13
N TYR A 82 -8.27 -4.09 -5.93
CA TYR A 82 -7.03 -3.37 -5.64
C TYR A 82 -6.41 -3.90 -4.34
N GLY A 83 -5.09 -3.83 -4.21
CA GLY A 83 -4.44 -4.04 -2.93
C GLY A 83 -4.79 -2.91 -1.96
N ILE A 84 -5.07 -3.27 -0.70
CA ILE A 84 -5.39 -2.31 0.37
C ILE A 84 -4.23 -2.27 1.36
N TYR A 85 -3.73 -1.06 1.58
CA TYR A 85 -2.56 -0.77 2.39
C TYR A 85 -2.95 0.15 3.55
N THR A 86 -2.27 0.00 4.68
CA THR A 86 -2.34 0.99 5.76
C THR A 86 -1.69 2.29 5.30
N LYS A 87 -2.39 3.43 5.41
CA LYS A 87 -1.90 4.74 4.94
C LYS A 87 -0.91 5.33 5.94
N VAL A 88 0.39 5.24 5.67
CA VAL A 88 1.46 5.66 6.61
C VAL A 88 1.30 7.11 7.06
N SER A 89 0.95 8.02 6.14
CA SER A 89 0.74 9.44 6.47
C SER A 89 -0.32 9.68 7.54
N HIS A 90 -1.33 8.81 7.66
CA HIS A 90 -2.35 8.90 8.72
C HIS A 90 -1.77 8.57 10.11
N TYR A 91 -0.73 7.74 10.16
CA TYR A 91 -0.15 7.22 11.40
C TYR A 91 1.16 7.91 11.81
N LEU A 92 1.67 8.88 11.05
CA LEU A 92 2.95 9.56 11.36
C LEU A 92 3.01 10.13 12.78
N LYS A 93 1.92 10.70 13.30
CA LYS A 93 1.88 11.18 14.70
C LYS A 93 2.14 10.05 15.70
N TRP A 94 1.52 8.90 15.49
CA TRP A 94 1.71 7.72 16.34
C TRP A 94 3.13 7.16 16.19
N ILE A 95 3.62 7.00 14.95
CA ILE A 95 4.98 6.52 14.65
C ILE A 95 6.02 7.40 15.37
N ASN A 96 5.94 8.72 15.19
CA ASN A 96 6.88 9.66 15.80
C ASN A 96 6.82 9.65 17.33
N ARG A 97 5.62 9.48 17.91
CA ARG A 97 5.48 9.34 19.37
C ARG A 97 6.15 8.06 19.88
N VAL A 98 5.94 6.93 19.20
CA VAL A 98 6.55 5.65 19.60
C VAL A 98 8.07 5.71 19.47
N ILE A 99 8.60 6.25 18.37
CA ILE A 99 10.05 6.41 18.18
C ILE A 99 10.64 7.25 19.32
N ARG A 100 10.08 8.44 19.59
CA ARG A 100 10.57 9.33 20.66
C ARG A 100 10.54 8.70 22.05
N ASN A 101 9.52 7.91 22.35
CA ASN A 101 9.38 7.27 23.67
C ASN A 101 10.28 6.05 23.86
N ASN A 102 10.88 5.54 22.79
CA ASN A 102 11.79 4.38 22.81
C ASN A 102 13.18 4.73 22.27
N SER A 103 13.50 6.03 22.21
CA SER A 103 14.84 6.55 21.87
C SER A 103 15.61 6.85 23.14
#